data_AF-A0A2M9G8B9-F1
#
_entry.id   AF-A0A2M9G8B9-F1
#
_cell.length_a   1.000
_cell.length_b   1.000
_cell.length_c   1.000
_cell.angle_alpha   90.00
_cell.angle_beta   90.00
_cell.angle_gamma   90.00
#
_symmetry.space_group_name_H-M   'P 1'
#
loop_
_entity.id
_entity.type
_entity.pdbx_description
1 polymer ?
#
loop_
_entity_poly.entity_id
_entity_poly.type
_entity_poly.pdbx_seq_one_letter_code
_entity_poly.pdbx_strand_id
1 'polypeptide(L)'
;MSVGEPPFQREITQLYSEHHGWLLTWLRRKLGCRQNAADLAQDTFARILNARESVAGIREPRAYLSTTARRLLIDQARRKQIEQAYLQELALTVDALEGFQSPEQIHTTLEALEQIAFILEGMHEYSRQAFVLYYLEEMTQQQIARQLKLSERTVRKYLIKALMHCGHSMDTD
;
A
#
# COMPACT_ATOMS: atom_id res chain seq x y z
N MET A 1 -29.59 23.48 42.22
CA MET A 1 -30.63 22.46 42.43
C MET A 1 -30.23 21.22 41.65
N SER A 2 -29.90 20.13 42.34
CA SER A 2 -29.46 18.87 41.73
C SER A 2 -30.62 18.25 40.98
N VAL A 3 -30.57 18.26 39.65
CA VAL A 3 -31.46 17.43 38.82
C VAL A 3 -31.15 15.98 39.22
N GLY A 4 -32.11 15.31 39.84
CA GLY A 4 -31.92 13.92 40.27
C GLY A 4 -31.53 13.08 39.07
N GLU A 5 -30.42 12.34 39.17
CA GLU A 5 -29.98 11.43 38.10
C GLU A 5 -31.16 10.53 37.66
N PRO A 6 -31.44 10.41 36.35
CA PRO A 6 -32.45 9.49 35.85
C PRO A 6 -32.22 8.07 36.40
N PRO A 7 -33.29 7.30 36.66
CA PRO A 7 -33.23 6.01 37.35
C PRO A 7 -32.20 5.04 36.73
N PHE A 8 -32.11 5.02 35.40
CA PHE A 8 -31.11 4.25 34.66
C PHE A 8 -29.65 4.59 35.00
N GLN A 9 -29.31 5.87 35.21
CA GLN A 9 -27.94 6.26 35.58
C GLN A 9 -27.56 5.78 36.98
N ARG A 10 -28.51 5.78 37.92
CA ARG A 10 -28.29 5.24 39.26
C ARG A 10 -28.09 3.72 39.23
N GLU A 11 -28.94 3.02 38.47
CA GLU A 11 -28.84 1.56 38.29
C GLU A 11 -27.48 1.15 37.70
N ILE A 12 -27.00 1.86 36.67
CA ILE A 12 -25.67 1.60 36.08
C ILE A 12 -24.55 1.97 37.05
N THR A 13 -24.66 3.09 37.77
CA THR A 13 -23.63 3.50 38.74
C THR A 13 -23.46 2.45 39.83
N GLN A 14 -24.58 1.90 40.32
CA GLN A 14 -24.57 0.79 41.26
C GLN A 14 -23.90 -0.45 40.66
N LEU A 15 -24.34 -0.90 39.48
CA LEU A 15 -23.76 -2.04 38.77
C LEU A 15 -22.25 -1.90 38.55
N TYR A 16 -21.80 -0.70 38.17
CA TYR A 16 -20.39 -0.38 37.95
C TYR A 16 -19.61 -0.46 39.26
N SER A 17 -20.07 0.23 40.31
CA SER A 17 -19.39 0.27 41.60
C SER A 17 -19.23 -1.13 42.23
N GLU A 18 -20.25 -1.99 42.09
CA GLU A 18 -20.27 -3.32 42.70
C GLU A 18 -19.48 -4.36 41.90
N HIS A 19 -19.34 -4.21 40.57
CA HIS A 19 -18.84 -5.29 39.71
C HIS A 19 -17.65 -4.95 38.81
N HIS A 20 -17.28 -3.68 38.67
CA HIS A 20 -16.13 -3.28 37.85
C HIS A 20 -14.82 -3.97 38.31
N GLY A 21 -14.51 -3.96 39.61
CA GLY A 21 -13.30 -4.57 40.14
C GLY A 21 -13.22 -6.09 39.92
N TRP A 22 -14.36 -6.77 40.04
CA TRP A 22 -14.48 -8.19 39.73
C TRP A 22 -14.27 -8.46 38.24
N LEU A 23 -14.96 -7.70 37.37
CA LEU A 23 -14.87 -7.86 35.92
C LEU A 23 -13.45 -7.62 35.43
N LEU A 24 -12.79 -6.56 35.92
CA LEU A 24 -11.41 -6.24 35.59
C LEU A 24 -10.44 -7.37 36.00
N THR A 25 -10.62 -7.92 37.20
CA THR A 25 -9.81 -9.07 37.67
C THR A 25 -10.03 -10.31 36.80
N TRP A 26 -11.28 -10.60 36.45
CA TRP A 26 -11.65 -11.71 35.58
C TRP A 26 -11.04 -11.55 34.17
N LEU A 27 -11.13 -10.35 33.59
CA LEU A 27 -10.55 -10.03 32.28
C LEU A 27 -9.03 -10.07 32.29
N ARG A 28 -8.37 -9.60 33.34
CA ARG A 28 -6.90 -9.71 33.49
C ARG A 28 -6.43 -11.15 33.45
N ARG A 29 -7.11 -12.05 34.18
CA ARG A 29 -6.80 -13.49 34.15
C ARG A 29 -7.02 -14.12 32.78
N LYS A 30 -8.02 -13.64 32.03
CA LYS A 30 -8.38 -14.18 30.72
C LYS A 30 -7.49 -13.66 29.58
N LEU A 31 -7.08 -12.40 29.63
CA LEU A 31 -6.35 -11.73 28.55
C LEU A 31 -4.84 -11.66 28.77
N GLY A 32 -4.35 -11.82 30.00
CA GLY A 32 -2.92 -11.72 30.33
C GLY A 32 -2.33 -10.31 30.18
N CYS A 33 -3.08 -9.35 29.62
CA CYS A 33 -2.67 -7.95 29.44
C CYS A 33 -3.53 -7.02 30.30
N ARG A 34 -2.88 -6.21 31.15
CA ARG A 34 -3.58 -5.30 32.08
C ARG A 34 -4.33 -4.19 31.34
N GLN A 35 -3.72 -3.64 30.29
CA GLN A 35 -4.28 -2.56 29.48
C GLN A 35 -5.51 -3.02 28.72
N ASN A 36 -5.39 -4.09 27.94
CA ASN A 36 -6.53 -4.66 27.19
C ASN A 36 -7.69 -5.07 28.11
N ALA A 37 -7.40 -5.54 29.32
CA ALA A 37 -8.43 -5.85 30.31
C ALA A 37 -9.15 -4.61 30.85
N ALA A 38 -8.44 -3.50 31.02
CA ALA A 38 -9.05 -2.22 31.42
C ALA A 38 -9.93 -1.66 30.30
N ASP A 39 -9.42 -1.65 29.07
CA ASP A 39 -10.14 -1.14 27.90
C ASP A 39 -11.43 -1.94 27.67
N LEU A 40 -11.34 -3.28 27.70
CA LEU A 40 -12.52 -4.13 27.50
C LEU A 40 -13.53 -4.01 28.66
N ALA A 41 -13.07 -3.82 29.90
CA ALA A 41 -13.97 -3.57 31.02
C ALA A 41 -14.74 -2.26 30.78
N GLN A 42 -14.04 -1.21 30.35
CA GLN A 42 -14.64 0.07 29.99
C GLN A 42 -15.63 -0.06 28.83
N ASP A 43 -15.25 -0.74 27.74
CA ASP A 43 -16.12 -1.01 26.58
C ASP A 43 -17.40 -1.77 26.97
N THR A 44 -17.28 -2.70 27.92
CA THR A 44 -18.42 -3.46 28.43
C THR A 44 -19.44 -2.52 29.08
N PHE A 45 -19.00 -1.64 29.97
CA PHE A 45 -19.89 -0.67 30.62
C PHE A 45 -20.37 0.43 29.66
N ALA A 46 -19.51 0.90 28.74
CA ALA A 46 -19.90 1.86 27.71
C ALA A 46 -20.99 1.29 26.79
N ARG A 47 -20.91 0.00 26.41
CA ARG A 47 -21.96 -0.68 25.63
C ARG A 47 -23.28 -0.74 26.38
N ILE A 48 -23.26 -1.07 27.67
CA ILE A 48 -24.47 -1.12 28.51
C ILE A 48 -25.08 0.28 28.66
N LEU A 49 -24.24 1.29 28.89
CA LEU A 49 -24.66 2.69 28.98
C LEU A 49 -25.32 3.18 27.68
N ASN A 50 -24.72 2.84 26.53
CA ASN A 50 -25.24 3.23 25.21
C ASN A 50 -26.52 2.47 24.82
N ALA A 51 -26.67 1.22 25.25
CA ALA A 51 -27.86 0.43 24.98
C ALA A 51 -29.12 0.98 25.68
N ARG A 52 -28.95 1.74 26.77
CA ARG A 52 -30.05 2.30 27.58
C ARG A 52 -31.07 1.26 28.07
N GLU A 53 -30.64 0.00 28.18
CA GLU A 53 -31.45 -1.10 28.68
C GLU A 53 -31.52 -1.04 30.21
N SER A 54 -32.72 -1.18 30.80
CA SER A 54 -32.84 -1.25 32.27
C SER A 54 -32.03 -2.42 32.81
N VAL A 55 -31.16 -2.14 33.79
CA VAL A 55 -30.34 -3.16 34.45
C VAL A 55 -30.92 -3.58 35.80
N ALA A 56 -31.99 -2.91 36.27
CA ALA A 56 -32.72 -3.23 37.50
C ALA A 56 -33.25 -4.68 37.60
N GLY A 57 -33.46 -5.36 36.46
CA GLY A 57 -33.99 -6.73 36.41
C GLY A 57 -32.95 -7.84 36.25
N ILE A 58 -31.65 -7.52 36.24
CA ILE A 58 -30.61 -8.52 36.00
C ILE A 58 -30.44 -9.40 37.24
N ARG A 59 -30.90 -10.66 37.15
CA ARG A 59 -30.78 -11.66 38.23
C ARG A 59 -29.33 -12.07 38.50
N GLU A 60 -28.51 -12.14 37.45
CA GLU A 60 -27.11 -12.56 37.53
C GLU A 60 -26.16 -11.53 36.90
N PRO A 61 -25.83 -10.43 37.60
CA PRO A 61 -25.02 -9.35 37.06
C PRO A 61 -23.67 -9.79 36.50
N ARG A 62 -22.98 -10.69 37.20
CA ARG A 62 -21.68 -11.22 36.77
C ARG A 62 -21.77 -12.04 35.48
N ALA A 63 -22.80 -12.86 35.35
CA ALA A 63 -23.03 -13.67 34.14
C ALA A 63 -23.35 -12.76 32.94
N TYR A 64 -24.18 -11.73 33.16
CA TYR A 64 -24.47 -10.72 32.15
C TYR A 64 -23.22 -9.97 31.69
N LEU A 65 -22.44 -9.41 32.63
CA LEU A 65 -21.21 -8.65 32.32
C LEU A 65 -20.17 -9.50 31.59
N SER A 66 -19.91 -10.72 32.06
CA SER A 66 -18.95 -11.62 31.42
C SER A 66 -19.40 -12.07 30.03
N THR A 67 -20.71 -12.23 29.81
CA THR A 67 -21.27 -12.52 28.48
C THR A 67 -21.09 -11.35 27.52
N THR A 68 -21.42 -10.14 27.97
CA THR A 68 -21.24 -8.92 27.16
C THR A 68 -19.76 -8.69 26.81
N ALA A 69 -18.86 -8.80 27.79
CA ALA A 69 -17.42 -8.70 27.56
C ALA A 69 -16.88 -9.79 26.61
N ARG A 70 -17.39 -11.02 26.72
CA ARG A 70 -17.03 -12.12 25.82
C ARG A 70 -17.49 -11.85 24.38
N ARG A 71 -18.69 -11.31 24.18
CA ARG A 71 -19.21 -10.94 22.86
C ARG A 71 -18.35 -9.85 22.23
N LEU A 72 -18.01 -8.81 23.00
CA LEU A 72 -17.11 -7.75 22.56
C LEU A 72 -15.75 -8.28 22.09
N LEU A 73 -15.15 -9.21 22.84
CA LEU A 73 -13.90 -9.86 22.43
C LEU A 73 -14.02 -10.62 21.12
N ILE A 74 -15.11 -11.38 20.94
CA ILE A 74 -15.36 -12.14 19.70
C ILE A 74 -15.54 -11.17 18.52
N ASP A 75 -16.30 -10.10 18.72
CA ASP A 75 -16.53 -9.08 17.69
C ASP A 75 -15.22 -8.39 17.29
N GLN A 76 -14.38 -8.01 18.26
CA GLN A 76 -13.06 -7.42 18.01
C GLN A 76 -12.12 -8.39 17.27
N ALA A 77 -12.07 -9.66 17.70
CA ALA A 77 -11.24 -10.67 17.05
C ALA A 77 -11.68 -10.92 15.60
N ARG A 78 -12.99 -10.98 15.34
CA ARG A 78 -13.54 -11.14 13.99
C ARG A 78 -13.18 -9.95 13.09
N ARG A 79 -13.32 -8.72 13.59
CA ARG A 79 -12.94 -7.51 12.85
C ARG A 79 -11.45 -7.51 12.51
N LYS A 80 -10.60 -7.82 13.49
CA LYS A 80 -9.14 -7.89 13.30
C LYS A 80 -8.74 -8.95 12.28
N GLN A 81 -9.42 -10.10 12.25
CA GLN A 81 -9.17 -11.14 11.27
C GLN A 81 -9.46 -10.66 9.84
N ILE A 82 -10.57 -9.94 9.64
CA ILE A 82 -10.94 -9.38 8.33
C ILE A 82 -9.92 -8.31 7.90
N GLU A 83 -9.56 -7.41 8.80
CA GLU A 83 -8.58 -6.37 8.55
C GLU A 83 -7.20 -6.96 8.18
N GLN A 84 -6.76 -7.99 8.91
CA GLN A 84 -5.51 -8.69 8.60
C GLN A 84 -5.55 -9.40 7.25
N ALA A 85 -6.64 -10.08 6.92
CA ALA A 85 -6.79 -10.72 5.62
C ALA A 85 -6.76 -9.70 4.47
N TYR A 86 -7.40 -8.55 4.66
CA TYR A 86 -7.36 -7.46 3.68
C TYR A 86 -5.95 -6.88 3.52
N LEU A 87 -5.26 -6.58 4.62
CA LEU A 87 -3.88 -6.07 4.58
C LEU A 87 -2.90 -7.07 3.94
N GLN A 88 -3.11 -8.37 4.16
CA GLN A 88 -2.32 -9.41 3.53
C GLN A 88 -2.53 -9.45 2.01
N GLU A 89 -3.77 -9.32 1.55
CA GLU A 89 -4.04 -9.24 0.11
C GLU A 89 -3.41 -7.99 -0.49
N LEU A 90 -3.62 -6.83 0.14
CA LEU A 90 -3.09 -5.56 -0.35
C LEU A 90 -1.56 -5.57 -0.46
N ALA A 91 -0.87 -6.21 0.48
CA ALA A 91 0.58 -6.38 0.43
C ALA A 91 1.00 -7.18 -0.80
N LEU A 92 0.28 -8.26 -1.14
CA LEU A 92 0.55 -9.04 -2.35
C LEU A 92 0.30 -8.23 -3.63
N THR A 93 -0.69 -7.33 -3.63
CA THR A 93 -0.94 -6.45 -4.78
C THR A 93 0.16 -5.41 -4.95
N VAL A 94 0.64 -4.82 -3.85
CA VAL A 94 1.72 -3.83 -3.89
C VAL A 94 3.03 -4.48 -4.34
N ASP A 95 3.36 -5.67 -3.84
CA ASP A 95 4.53 -6.43 -4.30
C ASP A 95 4.42 -6.79 -5.79
N ALA A 96 3.21 -7.07 -6.29
CA ALA A 96 2.98 -7.26 -7.73
C ALA A 96 3.17 -5.97 -8.54
N LEU A 97 3.03 -4.79 -7.93
CA LEU A 97 3.24 -3.49 -8.57
C LEU A 97 4.70 -3.00 -8.46
N GLU A 98 5.51 -3.55 -7.56
CA GLU A 98 6.95 -3.28 -7.47
C GLU A 98 7.67 -3.75 -8.75
N GLY A 99 7.83 -2.83 -9.69
CA GLY A 99 8.44 -3.08 -11.00
C GLY A 99 7.67 -2.48 -12.17
N PHE A 100 6.42 -2.07 -11.96
CA PHE A 100 5.68 -1.33 -12.98
C PHE A 100 6.15 0.12 -13.01
N GLN A 101 6.50 0.58 -14.21
CA GLN A 101 6.83 1.99 -14.43
C GLN A 101 5.57 2.83 -14.20
N SER A 102 5.73 3.94 -13.47
CA SER A 102 4.68 4.96 -13.36
C SER A 102 4.32 5.52 -14.73
N PRO A 103 3.09 6.03 -14.92
CA PRO A 103 2.70 6.70 -16.17
C PRO A 103 3.67 7.81 -16.58
N GLU A 104 4.21 8.56 -15.61
CA GLU A 104 5.21 9.60 -15.83
C GLU A 104 6.52 9.01 -16.34
N GLN A 105 7.02 7.92 -15.73
CA GLN A 105 8.22 7.23 -16.23
C GLN A 105 8.02 6.64 -17.63
N ILE A 106 6.85 6.08 -17.91
CA ILE A 106 6.50 5.59 -19.25
C ILE A 106 6.52 6.75 -20.25
N HIS A 107 5.90 7.88 -19.89
CA HIS A 107 5.85 9.06 -20.74
C HIS A 107 7.25 9.61 -21.03
N THR A 108 8.08 9.80 -20.00
CA THR A 108 9.48 10.25 -20.17
C THR A 108 10.28 9.29 -21.06
N THR A 109 10.05 7.97 -20.93
CA THR A 109 10.70 6.97 -21.79
C THR A 109 10.23 7.12 -23.25
N LEU A 110 8.94 7.33 -23.48
CA LEU A 110 8.38 7.54 -24.82
C LEU A 110 8.87 8.84 -25.45
N GLU A 111 8.91 9.94 -24.70
CA GLU A 111 9.44 11.23 -25.18
C GLU A 111 10.90 11.09 -25.61
N ALA A 112 11.73 10.43 -24.80
CA ALA A 112 13.13 10.18 -25.16
C ALA A 112 13.26 9.34 -26.44
N LEU A 113 12.41 8.32 -26.61
CA LEU A 113 12.39 7.48 -27.83
C LEU A 113 11.95 8.27 -29.06
N GLU A 114 10.94 9.13 -28.94
CA GLU A 114 10.48 10.01 -30.03
C GLU A 114 11.57 11.00 -30.44
N GLN A 115 12.27 11.61 -29.47
CA GLN A 115 13.38 12.51 -29.75
C GLN A 115 14.53 11.79 -30.48
N ILE A 116 14.89 10.58 -30.04
CA ILE A 116 15.89 9.76 -30.73
C ILE A 116 15.44 9.42 -32.15
N ALA A 117 14.18 9.02 -32.34
CA ALA A 117 13.64 8.70 -33.67
C ALA A 117 13.71 9.90 -34.61
N PHE A 118 13.33 11.08 -34.12
CA PHE A 118 13.39 12.33 -34.87
C PHE A 118 14.83 12.69 -35.30
N ILE A 119 15.79 12.57 -34.38
CA ILE A 119 17.22 12.79 -34.70
C ILE A 119 17.70 11.79 -35.77
N LEU A 120 17.29 10.53 -35.69
CA LEU A 120 17.68 9.52 -36.67
C LEU A 120 17.07 9.76 -38.05
N GLU A 121 15.87 10.33 -38.16
CA GLU A 121 15.26 10.71 -39.43
C GLU A 121 16.04 11.79 -40.19
N GLY A 122 16.72 12.69 -39.48
CA GLY A 122 17.57 13.73 -40.08
C GLY A 122 18.86 13.20 -40.72
N MET A 123 19.18 11.91 -40.53
CA MET A 123 20.41 11.30 -41.04
C MET A 123 20.28 10.77 -42.47
N HIS A 124 21.38 10.80 -43.21
CA HIS A 124 21.51 10.05 -44.46
C HIS A 124 21.34 8.55 -44.22
N GLU A 125 20.63 7.85 -45.10
CA GLU A 125 20.16 6.48 -44.92
C GLU A 125 21.25 5.48 -44.46
N TYR A 126 22.41 5.44 -45.12
CA TYR A 126 23.52 4.57 -44.70
C TYR A 126 24.13 4.91 -43.34
N SER A 127 24.04 6.17 -42.89
CA SER A 127 24.51 6.57 -41.55
C SER A 127 23.55 6.10 -40.47
N ARG A 128 22.24 6.23 -40.73
CA ARG A 128 21.18 5.69 -39.87
C ARG A 128 21.28 4.17 -39.76
N GLN A 129 21.39 3.47 -40.89
CA GLN A 129 21.52 1.99 -40.90
C GLN A 129 22.77 1.52 -40.15
N ALA A 130 23.93 2.15 -40.37
CA ALA A 130 25.14 1.81 -39.64
C ALA A 130 25.02 2.06 -38.14
N PHE A 131 24.36 3.16 -37.74
CA PHE A 131 24.10 3.47 -36.33
C PHE A 131 23.22 2.41 -35.66
N VAL A 132 22.08 2.06 -36.27
CA VAL A 132 21.16 1.06 -35.72
C VAL A 132 21.86 -0.29 -35.59
N LEU A 133 22.52 -0.76 -36.65
CA LEU A 133 23.21 -2.06 -36.61
C LEU A 133 24.33 -2.10 -35.56
N TYR A 134 24.99 -0.98 -35.28
CA TYR A 134 26.09 -0.95 -34.31
C TYR A 134 25.61 -0.78 -32.86
N TYR A 135 24.68 0.15 -32.60
CA TYR A 135 24.29 0.54 -31.24
C TYR A 135 23.03 -0.16 -30.73
N LEU A 136 22.13 -0.60 -31.61
CA LEU A 136 20.91 -1.31 -31.24
C LEU A 136 21.04 -2.82 -31.44
N GLU A 137 21.70 -3.24 -32.52
CA GLU A 137 21.89 -4.67 -32.84
C GLU A 137 23.28 -5.20 -32.43
N GLU A 138 24.11 -4.38 -31.78
CA GLU A 138 25.45 -4.72 -31.25
C GLU A 138 26.42 -5.35 -32.29
N MET A 139 26.23 -5.08 -33.58
CA MET A 139 27.05 -5.67 -34.63
C MET A 139 28.42 -4.99 -34.72
N THR A 140 29.46 -5.77 -35.05
CA THR A 140 30.80 -5.23 -35.32
C THR A 140 30.85 -4.48 -36.66
N GLN A 141 31.76 -3.52 -36.79
CA GLN A 141 31.97 -2.77 -38.04
C GLN A 141 32.22 -3.69 -39.25
N GLN A 142 32.87 -4.84 -39.04
CA GLN A 142 33.11 -5.85 -40.08
C GLN A 142 31.81 -6.55 -40.52
N GLN A 143 30.93 -6.92 -39.59
CA GLN A 143 29.64 -7.53 -39.93
C GLN A 143 28.75 -6.53 -40.68
N ILE A 144 28.72 -5.28 -40.23
CA ILE A 144 27.98 -4.20 -40.89
C ILE A 144 28.51 -3.96 -42.31
N ALA A 145 29.83 -3.94 -42.49
CA ALA A 145 30.47 -3.77 -43.80
C ALA A 145 30.04 -4.87 -44.79
N ARG A 146 29.99 -6.13 -44.33
CA ARG A 146 29.52 -7.26 -45.15
C ARG A 146 28.03 -7.13 -45.49
N GLN A 147 27.21 -6.77 -44.51
CA GLN A 147 25.75 -6.66 -44.69
C GLN A 147 25.36 -5.51 -45.64
N LEU A 148 25.98 -4.35 -45.47
CA LEU A 148 25.71 -3.16 -46.30
C LEU A 148 26.49 -3.16 -47.62
N LYS A 149 27.34 -4.16 -47.87
CA LYS A 149 28.25 -4.24 -49.03
C LYS A 149 29.15 -3.01 -49.16
N LEU A 150 29.72 -2.58 -48.03
CA LEU A 150 30.60 -1.42 -47.91
C LEU A 150 31.99 -1.83 -47.39
N SER A 151 32.97 -0.94 -47.49
CA SER A 151 34.24 -1.13 -46.79
C SER A 151 34.09 -0.80 -45.29
N GLU A 152 34.85 -1.46 -44.42
CA GLU A 152 34.90 -1.12 -42.99
C GLU A 152 35.26 0.36 -42.74
N ARG A 153 36.12 0.92 -43.59
CA ARG A 153 36.47 2.36 -43.57
C ARG A 153 35.24 3.24 -43.84
N THR A 154 34.38 2.83 -44.76
CA THR A 154 33.12 3.55 -45.07
C THR A 154 32.13 3.44 -43.92
N VAL A 155 31.99 2.26 -43.31
CA VAL A 155 31.14 2.05 -42.13
C VAL A 155 31.60 2.93 -40.97
N ARG A 156 32.90 2.98 -40.68
CA ARG A 156 33.47 3.87 -39.66
C ARG A 156 33.14 5.34 -39.94
N LYS A 157 33.28 5.77 -41.20
CA LYS A 157 32.92 7.14 -41.62
C LYS A 157 31.43 7.44 -41.37
N TYR A 158 30.54 6.48 -41.63
CA TYR A 158 29.10 6.63 -41.39
C TYR A 158 28.76 6.67 -39.91
N LEU A 159 29.39 5.85 -39.06
CA LEU A 159 29.22 5.91 -37.61
C LEU A 159 29.67 7.26 -37.03
N ILE A 160 30.82 7.79 -37.48
CA ILE A 160 31.28 9.13 -37.06
C ILE A 160 30.27 10.20 -37.47
N LYS A 161 29.74 10.13 -38.71
CA LYS A 161 28.72 11.07 -39.17
C LYS A 161 27.43 10.99 -38.35
N ALA A 162 26.99 9.78 -38.00
CA ALA A 162 25.81 9.59 -37.16
C ALA A 162 26.00 10.21 -35.77
N LEU A 163 27.14 9.96 -35.12
CA LEU A 163 27.46 10.55 -33.82
C LEU A 163 27.56 12.08 -33.86
N MET A 164 28.18 12.63 -34.91
CA MET A 164 28.24 14.10 -35.09
C MET A 164 26.84 14.70 -35.28
N HIS A 165 25.96 14.01 -36.01
CA HIS A 165 24.58 14.45 -36.20
C HIS A 165 23.82 14.45 -34.88
N CYS A 166 23.91 13.37 -34.09
CA CYS A 166 23.30 13.32 -32.75
C CYS A 166 23.82 14.43 -31.83
N GLY A 167 25.13 14.69 -31.82
CA GLY A 167 25.71 15.74 -30.99
C GLY A 167 25.18 17.13 -31.35
N HIS A 168 25.14 17.47 -32.65
CA HIS A 168 24.61 18.77 -33.08
C HIS A 168 23.12 18.93 -32.79
N SER A 169 22.32 17.87 -32.95
CA SER A 169 20.88 17.96 -32.68
C SER A 169 20.57 18.10 -31.18
N MET A 170 21.39 17.51 -30.30
CA MET A 170 21.20 17.60 -28.85
C MET A 170 21.67 18.94 -28.26
N ASP A 171 22.59 19.65 -28.93
CA ASP A 171 23.04 21.00 -28.52
C ASP A 171 22.07 22.12 -28.95
N THR A 172 21.06 21.81 -29.77
CA THR A 172 20.11 22.80 -30.33
C THR A 172 18.75 22.82 -29.62
N ASP A 173 18.56 21.97 -28.58
CA ASP A 173 17.43 21.98 -27.64
C ASP A 173 17.80 22.73 -26.35
#